data_AF-A0A1I7URN6-F1
#
_entry.id   AF-A0A1I7URN6-F1
#
_cell.length_a   1.000
_cell.length_b   1.000
_cell.length_c   1.000
_cell.angle_alpha   90.00
_cell.angle_beta   90.00
_cell.angle_gamma   90.00
#
_symmetry.space_group_name_H-M   'P 1'
#
loop_
_entity.id
_entity.type
_entity.pdbx_description
1 polymer ?
#
loop_
_entity_poly.entity_id
_entity_poly.type
_entity_poly.pdbx_seq_one_letter_code
_entity_poly.pdbx_strand_id
1 'polypeptide(L)'
;MNSLTRTQKSEQLLLDFGFGWVTQKLDAHHLHCPDGTAQKSMIEYFKAELPRMREELCWITNAVEFEKRIQHFRNTIGAVDSLLEQSKTLIISHREAEKLTPVWLEELEWAA
;
A
#
# COMPACT_ATOMS: atom_id res chain seq x y z
N MET A 1 24.23 19.63 13.45
CA MET A 1 23.03 18.99 12.85
C MET A 1 22.62 17.85 13.77
N ASN A 2 21.45 17.94 14.40
CA ASN A 2 20.93 16.87 15.25
C ASN A 2 20.47 15.71 14.35
N SER A 3 20.97 14.50 14.59
CA SER A 3 20.48 13.31 13.88
C SER A 3 19.06 12.98 14.35
N LEU A 4 18.22 12.53 13.42
CA LEU A 4 16.87 12.08 13.75
C LEU A 4 16.92 10.88 14.70
N THR A 5 16.02 10.86 15.69
CA THR A 5 15.74 9.66 16.48
C THR A 5 15.18 8.54 15.58
N ARG A 6 15.21 7.29 16.03
CA ARG A 6 14.67 6.17 15.24
C ARG A 6 13.20 6.33 14.92
N THR A 7 12.38 6.73 15.89
CA THR A 7 10.96 7.00 15.67
C THR A 7 10.75 8.09 14.61
N GLN A 8 11.53 9.18 14.65
CA GLN A 8 11.48 10.22 13.61
C GLN A 8 11.94 9.71 12.24
N LYS A 9 12.91 8.79 12.18
CA LYS A 9 13.30 8.13 10.92
C LYS A 9 12.19 7.23 10.37
N SER A 10 11.46 6.52 11.23
CA SER A 10 10.30 5.71 10.85
C SER A 10 9.19 6.58 10.28
N GLU A 11 8.85 7.68 10.96
CA GLU A 11 7.83 8.62 10.49
C GLU A 11 8.21 9.26 9.16
N GLN A 12 9.47 9.71 9.00
CA GLN A 12 9.98 10.22 7.73
C GLN A 12 9.87 9.18 6.62
N LEU A 13 10.25 7.92 6.88
CA LEU A 13 10.14 6.83 5.90
C LEU A 13 8.68 6.60 5.46
N LEU A 14 7.74 6.62 6.41
CA LEU A 14 6.31 6.45 6.10
C LEU A 14 5.79 7.60 5.22
N LEU A 15 6.27 8.83 5.46
CA LEU A 15 5.94 9.99 4.64
C LEU A 15 6.57 9.90 3.24
N ASP A 16 7.86 9.54 3.15
CA ASP A 16 8.60 9.43 1.90
C ASP A 16 7.98 8.40 0.95
N PHE A 17 7.40 7.33 1.49
CA PHE A 17 6.71 6.29 0.73
C PHE A 17 5.19 6.51 0.63
N GLY A 18 4.68 7.67 1.06
CA GLY A 18 3.27 8.00 0.94
C GLY A 18 2.34 6.99 1.62
N PHE A 19 2.71 6.44 2.78
CA PHE A 19 2.00 5.33 3.44
C PHE A 19 0.48 5.56 3.58
N GLY A 20 0.08 6.79 3.94
CA GLY A 20 -1.35 7.15 4.03
C GLY A 20 -2.06 7.05 2.67
N TRP A 21 -1.39 7.49 1.60
CA TRP A 21 -1.90 7.39 0.24
C TRP A 21 -2.01 5.93 -0.22
N VAL A 22 -0.99 5.11 0.04
CA VAL A 22 -0.99 3.67 -0.26
C VAL A 22 -2.18 2.99 0.41
N THR A 23 -2.46 3.33 1.67
CA THR A 23 -3.61 2.79 2.41
C THR A 23 -4.93 3.18 1.75
N GLN A 24 -5.09 4.45 1.38
CA GLN A 24 -6.28 4.94 0.67
C GLN A 24 -6.48 4.25 -0.68
N LYS A 25 -5.40 3.99 -1.42
CA LYS A 25 -5.47 3.28 -2.71
C LYS A 25 -5.85 1.82 -2.55
N LEU A 26 -5.32 1.14 -1.55
CA LEU A 26 -5.78 -0.21 -1.22
C LEU A 26 -7.27 -0.23 -0.89
N ASP A 27 -7.80 0.79 -0.19
CA ASP A 27 -9.24 0.90 0.07
C ASP A 27 -10.07 1.11 -1.20
N ALA A 28 -9.64 2.00 -2.09
CA ALA A 28 -10.30 2.24 -3.37
C ALA A 28 -10.30 0.98 -4.26
N HIS A 29 -9.15 0.32 -4.37
CA HIS A 29 -9.03 -0.91 -5.15
C HIS A 29 -9.85 -2.03 -4.51
N HIS A 30 -9.86 -2.15 -3.19
CA HIS A 30 -10.71 -3.13 -2.49
C HIS A 30 -12.19 -2.93 -2.81
N LEU A 31 -12.66 -1.70 -2.88
CA LEU A 31 -14.06 -1.38 -3.18
C LEU A 31 -14.47 -1.82 -4.59
N HIS A 32 -13.57 -1.69 -5.57
CA HIS A 32 -13.90 -1.92 -6.97
C HIS A 32 -13.41 -3.26 -7.53
N CYS A 33 -12.44 -3.92 -6.87
CA CYS A 33 -11.89 -5.19 -7.32
C CYS A 33 -12.95 -6.30 -7.21
N PRO A 34 -13.15 -7.12 -8.26
CA PRO A 34 -14.17 -8.16 -8.24
C PRO A 34 -13.85 -9.22 -7.18
N ASP A 35 -14.90 -9.67 -6.49
CA ASP A 35 -14.77 -10.68 -5.44
C ASP A 35 -14.29 -12.04 -6.01
N GLY A 36 -13.58 -12.80 -5.19
CA GLY A 36 -13.02 -14.11 -5.57
C GLY A 36 -11.78 -14.05 -6.46
N THR A 37 -11.30 -12.86 -6.82
CA THR A 37 -10.05 -12.70 -7.57
C THR A 37 -8.83 -12.77 -6.65
N ALA A 38 -7.70 -13.24 -7.18
CA ALA A 38 -6.45 -13.27 -6.41
C ALA A 38 -6.02 -11.87 -5.95
N GLN A 39 -6.27 -10.85 -6.79
CA GLN A 39 -6.00 -9.45 -6.49
C GLN A 39 -6.82 -8.96 -5.29
N LYS A 40 -8.11 -9.29 -5.21
CA LYS A 40 -8.96 -8.94 -4.06
C LYS A 40 -8.40 -9.51 -2.76
N SER A 41 -8.04 -10.79 -2.74
CA SER A 41 -7.46 -11.43 -1.55
C SER A 41 -6.12 -10.82 -1.14
N MET A 42 -5.28 -10.45 -2.12
CA MET A 42 -4.00 -9.79 -1.84
C MET A 42 -4.19 -8.35 -1.34
N ILE A 43 -5.19 -7.63 -1.84
CA ILE A 43 -5.54 -6.30 -1.34
C ILE A 43 -5.99 -6.39 0.12
N GLU A 44 -6.86 -7.36 0.45
CA GLU A 44 -7.30 -7.60 1.84
C GLU A 44 -6.12 -7.91 2.77
N TYR A 45 -5.19 -8.76 2.30
CA TYR A 45 -3.95 -9.05 3.03
C TYR A 45 -3.17 -7.77 3.33
N PHE A 46 -2.87 -6.94 2.32
CA PHE A 46 -2.06 -5.73 2.52
C PHE A 46 -2.78 -4.65 3.33
N LYS A 47 -4.11 -4.54 3.25
CA LYS A 47 -4.91 -3.68 4.12
C LYS A 47 -4.73 -4.03 5.60
N ALA A 48 -4.59 -5.32 5.92
CA ALA A 48 -4.36 -5.77 7.28
C ALA A 48 -2.89 -5.71 7.71
N GLU A 49 -1.96 -5.83 6.75
CA GLU A 49 -0.52 -5.91 7.02
C GLU A 49 0.13 -4.53 7.19
N LEU A 50 -0.20 -3.56 6.32
CA LEU A 50 0.44 -2.24 6.34
C LEU A 50 0.31 -1.51 7.69
N PRO A 51 -0.87 -1.46 8.34
CA PRO A 51 -0.98 -0.83 9.66
C PRO A 51 -0.07 -1.47 10.72
N ARG A 52 0.04 -2.80 10.72
CA ARG A 52 0.92 -3.55 11.63
C ARG A 52 2.38 -3.22 11.38
N MET A 53 2.80 -3.17 10.11
CA MET A 53 4.17 -2.80 9.76
C MET A 53 4.53 -1.38 10.23
N ARG A 54 3.60 -0.43 10.13
CA ARG A 54 3.79 0.92 10.67
C ARG A 54 4.02 0.89 12.19
N GLU A 55 3.19 0.15 12.93
CA GLU A 55 3.33 0.01 14.39
C GLU A 55 4.69 -0.59 14.76
N GLU A 56 5.09 -1.67 14.09
CA GLU A 56 6.39 -2.29 14.28
C GLU A 56 7.54 -1.30 14.04
N LEU A 57 7.53 -0.58 12.91
CA LEU A 57 8.55 0.41 12.57
C LEU A 57 8.72 1.49 13.63
N CYS A 58 7.63 1.94 14.25
CA CYS A 58 7.68 2.98 15.27
C CYS A 58 8.21 2.50 16.62
N TRP A 59 8.13 1.20 16.92
CA TRP A 59 8.39 0.64 18.26
C TRP A 59 9.71 -0.15 18.37
N ILE A 60 10.43 -0.35 17.26
CA ILE A 60 11.72 -1.06 17.27
C ILE A 60 12.81 -0.23 17.98
N THR A 61 13.41 -0.83 19.01
CA THR A 61 14.49 -0.23 19.81
C THR A 61 15.88 -0.77 19.48
N ASN A 62 15.99 -1.85 18.69
CA ASN A 62 17.24 -2.46 18.25
C ASN A 62 17.64 -1.98 16.85
N ALA A 63 18.89 -1.56 16.65
CA ALA A 63 19.35 -1.00 15.36
C ALA A 63 19.41 -2.04 14.22
N VAL A 64 19.83 -3.28 14.51
CA VAL A 64 19.93 -4.35 13.49
C VAL A 64 18.53 -4.80 13.05
N GLU A 65 17.60 -4.90 14.00
CA GLU A 65 16.21 -5.20 13.70
C GLU A 65 15.55 -4.08 12.89
N PHE A 66 15.86 -2.83 13.22
CA PHE A 66 15.33 -1.67 12.51
C PHE A 66 15.69 -1.69 11.02
N GLU A 67 16.95 -1.95 10.67
CA GLU A 67 17.38 -2.03 9.27
C GLU A 67 16.66 -3.15 8.51
N LYS A 68 16.47 -4.33 9.14
CA LYS A 68 15.71 -5.42 8.52
C LYS A 68 14.25 -5.03 8.27
N ARG A 69 13.63 -4.33 9.21
CA ARG A 69 12.22 -3.92 9.15
C ARG A 69 12.00 -2.82 8.12
N ILE A 70 12.95 -1.89 7.99
CA ILE A 70 12.96 -0.91 6.89
C ILE A 70 13.03 -1.62 5.54
N GLN A 71 13.94 -2.58 5.37
CA GLN A 71 14.07 -3.28 4.10
C GLN A 71 12.81 -4.08 3.76
N HIS A 72 12.23 -4.75 4.77
CA HIS A 72 10.95 -5.43 4.60
C HIS A 72 9.84 -4.47 4.19
N PHE A 73 9.72 -3.31 4.85
CA PHE A 73 8.77 -2.26 4.49
C PHE A 73 8.91 -1.81 3.03
N ARG A 74 10.12 -1.50 2.58
CA ARG A 74 10.37 -1.10 1.19
C ARG A 74 9.93 -2.16 0.19
N ASN A 75 10.25 -3.43 0.47
CA ASN A 75 9.83 -4.54 -0.38
C ASN A 75 8.31 -4.69 -0.40
N THR A 76 7.65 -4.51 0.75
CA THR A 76 6.19 -4.58 0.85
C THR A 76 5.53 -3.45 0.04
N ILE A 77 6.02 -2.21 0.14
CA ILE A 77 5.46 -1.10 -0.65
C ILE A 77 5.61 -1.38 -2.15
N GLY A 78 6.78 -1.84 -2.61
CA GLY A 78 6.96 -2.21 -4.03
C GLY A 78 6.03 -3.35 -4.49
N ALA A 79 5.71 -4.30 -3.60
CA ALA A 79 4.73 -5.35 -3.89
C ALA A 79 3.29 -4.80 -3.96
N VAL A 80 2.94 -3.87 -3.07
CA VAL A 80 1.65 -3.18 -3.10
C VAL A 80 1.49 -2.38 -4.40
N ASP A 81 2.50 -1.63 -4.81
CA ASP A 81 2.46 -0.85 -6.06
C ASP A 81 2.21 -1.76 -7.26
N SER A 82 2.93 -2.87 -7.34
CA SER A 82 2.74 -3.87 -8.41
C SER A 82 1.33 -4.47 -8.41
N LEU A 83 0.77 -4.72 -7.23
CA LEU A 83 -0.60 -5.22 -7.08
C LEU A 83 -1.64 -4.18 -7.49
N LEU A 84 -1.44 -2.90 -7.15
CA LEU A 84 -2.35 -1.82 -7.52
C LEU A 84 -2.41 -1.68 -9.04
N GLU A 85 -1.29 -1.73 -9.75
CA GLU A 85 -1.27 -1.70 -11.23
C GLU A 85 -2.03 -2.90 -11.86
N GLN A 86 -1.82 -4.10 -11.34
CA GLN A 86 -2.51 -5.30 -11.83
C GLN A 86 -4.02 -5.24 -11.55
N SER A 87 -4.40 -4.84 -10.34
CA SER A 87 -5.81 -4.77 -9.94
C SER A 87 -6.55 -3.65 -10.66
N LYS A 88 -5.89 -2.52 -10.99
CA LYS A 88 -6.47 -1.47 -11.84
C LYS A 88 -6.93 -2.01 -13.19
N THR A 89 -6.06 -2.72 -13.90
CA THR A 89 -6.37 -3.31 -15.21
C THR A 89 -7.55 -4.28 -15.12
N LEU A 90 -7.57 -5.11 -14.07
CA LEU A 90 -8.65 -6.04 -13.78
C LEU A 90 -9.99 -5.33 -13.49
N ILE A 91 -9.97 -4.29 -12.66
CA ILE A 91 -11.15 -3.49 -12.30
C ILE A 91 -11.78 -2.89 -13.55
N ILE A 92 -10.99 -2.22 -14.38
CA ILE A 92 -11.47 -1.58 -15.61
C ILE A 92 -12.10 -2.62 -16.53
N SER A 93 -11.38 -3.72 -16.79
CA SER A 93 -11.84 -4.78 -17.71
C SER A 93 -13.13 -5.45 -17.23
N HIS A 94 -13.25 -5.72 -15.92
CA HIS A 94 -14.45 -6.31 -15.35
C HIS A 94 -15.66 -5.38 -15.47
N ARG A 95 -15.48 -4.09 -15.16
CA ARG A 95 -16.58 -3.12 -15.23
C ARG A 95 -17.07 -2.90 -16.66
N GLU A 96 -16.16 -2.88 -17.63
CA GLU A 96 -16.52 -2.82 -19.06
C GLU A 96 -17.33 -4.05 -19.48
N ALA A 97 -16.89 -5.26 -19.10
CA ALA A 97 -17.58 -6.50 -19.41
C ALA A 97 -19.00 -6.55 -18.82
N GLU A 98 -19.16 -6.07 -17.59
CA GLU A 98 -20.44 -6.01 -16.87
C GLU A 98 -21.29 -4.77 -17.24
N LYS A 99 -20.80 -3.90 -18.14
CA LYS A 99 -21.44 -2.63 -18.52
C LYS A 99 -21.78 -1.73 -17.32
N LEU A 100 -20.91 -1.74 -16.31
CA LEU A 100 -21.03 -0.89 -15.13
C LEU A 100 -20.50 0.52 -15.44
N THR A 101 -20.95 1.51 -14.66
CA THR A 101 -20.43 2.89 -14.75
C THR A 101 -18.90 2.88 -14.65
N PRO A 102 -18.15 3.63 -15.47
CA PRO A 102 -16.70 3.69 -15.35
C PRO A 102 -16.26 4.17 -13.95
N VAL A 103 -15.16 3.61 -13.46
CA VAL A 103 -14.42 4.18 -12.31
C VAL A 103 -13.50 5.26 -12.88
N TRP A 104 -13.43 6.41 -12.22
CA TRP A 104 -12.52 7.48 -12.67
C TRP A 104 -11.09 6.98 -12.49
N LEU A 105 -10.25 7.11 -13.52
CA LEU A 105 -8.88 6.58 -13.46
C LEU A 105 -8.10 7.18 -12.30
N GLU A 106 -8.38 8.43 -11.97
CA GLU A 106 -7.83 9.19 -10.84
C GLU A 106 -8.15 8.54 -9.48
N GLU A 107 -9.27 7.82 -9.36
CA GLU A 107 -9.62 7.08 -8.15
C GLU A 107 -8.66 5.88 -7.94
N LEU A 108 -8.10 5.33 -9.02
CA LEU A 108 -7.18 4.19 -9.01
C LEU A 108 -5.70 4.58 -9.21
N GLU A 109 -5.41 5.77 -9.74
CA GLU A 109 -4.05 6.21 -10.12
C GLU A 109 -3.35 7.07 -9.06
N TRP A 110 -2.01 7.08 -9.11
CA TRP A 110 -1.20 8.08 -8.41
C TRP A 110 -1.52 9.47 -8.97
N ALA A 111 -1.74 10.46 -8.11
CA ALA A 111 -1.71 11.84 -8.57
C ALA A 111 -0.27 12.13 -9.03
N ALA A 112 -0.09 12.39 -10.32
CA ALA A 112 1.20 12.78 -10.89
C ALA A 112 1.64 14.18 -10.42
#